data_AF-A0A673IJD3-F1
#
_entry.id   AF-A0A673IJD3-F1
#
_cell.length_a   1.000
_cell.length_b   1.000
_cell.length_c   1.000
_cell.angle_alpha   90.00
_cell.angle_beta   90.00
_cell.angle_gamma   90.00
#
_symmetry.space_group_name_H-M   'P 1'
#
loop_
_entity.id
_entity.type
_entity.pdbx_description
1 polymer ?
#
loop_
_entity_poly.entity_id
_entity_poly.type
_entity_poly.pdbx_seq_one_letter_code
_entity_poly.pdbx_strand_id
1 'polypeptide(L)' 'MRRTKADVERYISSVQSASPSQKRPVKGFLFAKLYFEAKEYELAKR' A
#
# COMPACT_ATOMS: atom_id res chain seq x y z
N MET A 1 5.32 -10.16 -9.95
CA MET A 1 6.28 -9.51 -9.03
C MET A 1 5.89 -9.89 -7.61
N ARG A 2 6.76 -10.56 -6.85
CA ARG A 2 6.54 -10.79 -5.41
C ARG A 2 7.07 -9.55 -4.69
N ARG A 3 6.20 -8.64 -4.27
CA ARG A 3 6.60 -7.49 -3.44
C ARG A 3 6.81 -7.97 -2.01
N THR A 4 7.88 -7.53 -1.36
CA THR A 4 8.13 -7.84 0.05
C THR A 4 7.35 -6.87 0.94
N LYS A 5 7.16 -7.21 2.21
CA LYS A 5 6.51 -6.33 3.20
C LYS A 5 7.17 -4.94 3.26
N ALA A 6 8.49 -4.90 3.25
CA ALA A 6 9.25 -3.66 3.28
C ALA A 6 8.97 -2.78 2.05
N ASP A 7 8.77 -3.38 0.86
CA ASP A 7 8.40 -2.64 -0.34
C ASP A 7 7.00 -2.03 -0.23
N VAL A 8 6.06 -2.76 0.38
CA VAL A 8 4.69 -2.29 0.62
C VAL A 8 4.68 -1.15 1.62
N GLU A 9 5.38 -1.28 2.74
CA GLU A 9 5.51 -0.23 3.76
C GLU A 9 6.18 1.03 3.18
N ARG A 10 7.23 0.87 2.38
CA ARG A 10 7.91 1.98 1.70
C ARG A 10 6.98 2.69 0.72
N TYR A 11 6.19 1.95 -0.03
CA TYR A 11 5.18 2.52 -0.93
C TYR A 11 4.12 3.30 -0.15
N ILE A 12 3.60 2.75 0.94
CA ILE A 12 2.60 3.40 1.77
C ILE A 12 3.16 4.67 2.41
N SER A 13 4.36 4.61 2.98
CA SER A 13 5.04 5.76 3.55
C SER A 13 5.24 6.85 2.49
N SER A 14 5.65 6.48 1.28
CA SER A 14 5.84 7.41 0.17
C SER A 14 4.54 8.07 -0.28
N VAL A 15 3.40 7.36 -0.21
CA VAL A 15 2.10 7.95 -0.55
C VAL A 15 1.54 8.78 0.59
N GLN A 16 1.77 8.39 1.85
CA GLN A 16 1.37 9.17 3.02
C GLN A 16 2.14 10.50 3.13
N SER A 17 3.44 10.48 2.82
CA SER A 17 4.31 11.66 2.81
C SER A 17 4.12 12.56 1.60
N ALA A 18 3.35 12.13 0.59
CA ALA A 18 3.05 12.96 -0.57
C ALA A 18 2.23 14.19 -0.14
N SER A 19 2.54 15.35 -0.72
CA SER A 19 1.78 16.59 -0.53
C SER A 19 0.28 16.33 -0.71
N PRO A 20 -0.63 16.97 0.04
CA PRO A 20 -2.08 16.79 -0.11
C PRO A 20 -2.59 16.95 -1.56
N SER A 21 -1.93 17.76 -2.39
CA SER A 21 -2.22 17.88 -3.83
C SER A 21 -1.70 16.71 -4.69
N GLN A 22 -0.72 15.97 -4.20
CA GLN A 22 -0.11 14.79 -4.85
C GLN A 22 -0.55 13.46 -4.22
N LYS A 23 -1.39 13.48 -3.17
CA LYS A 23 -2.00 12.30 -2.57
C LYS A 23 -2.94 11.68 -3.59
N ARG A 24 -2.40 10.80 -4.45
CA ARG A 24 -3.23 9.87 -5.21
C ARG A 24 -4.02 9.08 -4.18
N PRO A 25 -5.36 9.02 -4.27
CA PRO A 25 -6.13 8.17 -3.40
C PRO A 25 -5.58 6.75 -3.55
N VAL A 26 -4.94 6.22 -2.51
CA VAL A 26 -4.69 4.78 -2.41
C VAL A 26 -6.06 4.18 -2.06
N LYS A 27 -6.99 4.27 -3.01
CA LYS A 27 -8.33 3.74 -2.88
C LYS A 27 -8.19 2.26 -2.59
N GLY A 28 -8.98 1.77 -1.64
CA GLY A 28 -8.80 0.50 -0.93
C GLY A 28 -8.42 -0.71 -1.80
N PHE A 29 -8.81 -0.75 -3.07
CA PHE A 29 -8.35 -1.78 -4.00
C PHE A 29 -6.82 -1.90 -4.12
N LEU A 30 -6.09 -0.78 -4.25
CA LEU A 30 -4.63 -0.82 -4.38
C LEU A 30 -3.96 -1.21 -3.07
N PHE A 31 -4.50 -0.76 -1.94
CA PHE A 31 -4.03 -1.13 -0.60
C PHE A 31 -4.22 -2.63 -0.34
N ALA A 32 -5.42 -3.16 -0.60
CA ALA A 32 -5.74 -4.57 -0.46
C ALA A 32 -4.86 -5.44 -1.37
N LYS A 33 -4.67 -5.04 -2.64
CA LYS A 33 -3.82 -5.76 -3.59
C LYS A 33 -2.36 -5.86 -3.13
N LEU A 34 -1.80 -4.77 -2.61
CA LEU A 34 -0.42 -4.72 -2.14
C LEU A 34 -0.15 -5.66 -0.96
N TYR A 35 -1.02 -5.62 0.04
CA TYR A 35 -0.90 -6.49 1.22
C TYR A 35 -1.22 -7.94 0.90
N PHE A 36 -2.17 -8.20 0.00
CA PHE A 36 -2.45 -9.55 -0.50
C PHE A 36 -1.25 -10.14 -1.25
N GLU A 37 -0.59 -9.37 -2.12
CA GLU A 37 0.64 -9.79 -2.81
C GLU A 37 1.79 -10.10 -1.82
N ALA A 38 1.84 -9.40 -0.68
CA ALA A 38 2.78 -9.64 0.41
C ALA A 38 2.34 -10.75 1.39
N LYS A 39 1.20 -11.41 1.17
CA LYS A 39 0.58 -12.41 2.05
C LYS A 39 0.15 -11.89 3.44
N GLU A 40 -0.02 -10.59 3.57
CA GLU A 40 -0.45 -9.90 4.80
C GLU A 40 -1.97 -9.66 4.76
N TYR A 41 -2.74 -10.75 4.87
CA TYR A 41 -4.18 -10.73 4.62
C TYR A 41 -5.00 -9.92 5.62
N GLU A 42 -4.53 -9.80 6.86
CA GLU A 42 -5.21 -8.99 7.89
C GLU A 42 -5.16 -7.50 7.55
N LEU A 43 -4.04 -7.02 7.01
CA LEU A 43 -3.95 -5.65 6.52
C LEU A 43 -4.74 -5.46 5.23
N ALA A 44 -4.84 -6.47 4.37
CA ALA A 44 -5.59 -6.36 3.12
C ALA A 44 -7.11 -6.19 3.29
N LYS A 45 -7.67 -6.52 4.47
CA LYS A 45 -9.10 -6.39 4.80
C LYS A 45 -9.49 -4.98 5.29
N ARG A 46 -8.51 -4.12 5.55
CA ARG A 46 -8.69 -2.78 6.14
C ARG A 46 -8.97 -1.73 5.09
#